data_AF-A0A9D1LDY4-F1
#
_entry.id   AF-A0A9D1LDY4-F1
#
_cell.length_a   1.000
_cell.length_b   1.000
_cell.length_c   1.000
_cell.angle_alpha   90.00
_cell.angle_beta   90.00
_cell.angle_gamma   90.00
#
_symmetry.space_group_name_H-M   'P 1'
#
loop_
_entity.id
_entity.type
_entity.pdbx_description
1 polymer ?
#
loop_
_entity_poly.entity_id
_entity_poly.type
_entity_poly.pdbx_seq_one_letter_code
_entity_poly.pdbx_strand_id
1 'polypeptide(L)'
;MAEPQVFRPDYSGAGEARGTYNDSSAGFSVSYIKKKDIKTLYPSGGFSVRGQVGAGREELGRLESGEASVPVYSIAKLAHKRVAGYVPVGGDDYIAVMQDTLLLWILLMLLALAAIAGLAFGIHAAVQASAEPETTTAPAGVLDPNAEEGLGQLDVPEHIDTDTAMIDFNGITEMHFVAGQREQNYVFSNPKDNPCYYKITVTLSDTGETIYTSDLLPPGYSISRFEISRELEVGEYATLVHFDTYSFDKEQRPLNKMNFRTTIIVEEPAGE
;
A
#
# COMPACT_ATOMS: atom_id res chain seq x y z
N MET A 1 2.92 47.08 52.57
CA MET A 1 3.32 46.39 51.32
C MET A 1 4.80 46.10 51.47
N ALA A 2 5.20 44.83 51.49
CA ALA A 2 6.62 44.48 51.60
C ALA A 2 7.33 44.89 50.30
N GLU A 3 8.51 45.47 50.39
CA GLU A 3 9.33 45.76 49.20
C GLU A 3 9.64 44.45 48.45
N PRO A 4 9.56 44.45 47.10
CA PRO A 4 9.87 43.25 46.33
C PRO A 4 11.31 42.83 46.57
N GLN A 5 11.53 41.55 46.86
CA GLN A 5 12.87 41.04 47.12
C GLN A 5 13.72 41.13 45.86
N VAL A 6 14.86 41.82 45.94
CA VAL A 6 15.78 41.97 44.81
C VAL A 6 16.88 40.93 44.93
N PHE A 7 17.01 40.08 43.92
CA PHE A 7 18.06 39.10 43.79
C PHE A 7 19.10 39.57 42.78
N ARG A 8 20.38 39.38 43.09
CA ARG A 8 21.50 39.70 42.21
C ARG A 8 22.35 38.46 41.98
N PRO A 9 22.75 38.15 40.73
CA PRO A 9 23.62 37.03 40.45
C PRO A 9 24.96 37.22 41.18
N ASP A 10 25.37 36.21 41.94
CA ASP A 10 26.67 36.15 42.60
C ASP A 10 27.33 34.83 42.27
N TYR A 11 28.37 34.89 41.43
CA TYR A 11 29.11 33.71 41.00
C TYR A 11 30.33 33.41 41.90
N SER A 12 30.54 34.18 42.97
CA SER A 12 31.64 33.92 43.90
C SER A 12 31.42 32.58 44.61
N GLY A 13 32.35 31.65 44.41
CA GLY A 13 32.24 30.28 44.95
C GLY A 13 31.24 29.36 44.23
N ALA A 14 30.57 29.83 43.18
CA ALA A 14 29.66 29.03 42.38
C ALA A 14 30.41 28.23 41.30
N GLY A 15 29.94 27.03 40.94
CA GLY A 15 30.57 26.24 39.86
C GLY A 15 30.37 26.85 38.47
N GLU A 16 30.99 26.24 37.45
CA GLU A 16 31.01 26.81 36.10
C GLU A 16 29.60 27.03 35.50
N ALA A 17 29.26 28.29 35.24
CA ALA A 17 28.01 28.68 34.60
C ALA A 17 28.09 28.49 33.08
N ARG A 18 27.74 27.28 32.62
CA ARG A 18 27.80 26.87 31.20
C ARG A 18 26.48 27.02 30.43
N GLY A 19 25.42 27.50 31.09
CA GLY A 19 24.14 27.79 30.46
C GLY A 19 23.86 29.29 30.46
N THR A 20 23.11 29.77 29.48
CA THR A 20 22.67 31.16 29.40
C THR A 20 21.16 31.19 29.27
N TYR A 21 20.51 31.91 30.18
CA TYR A 21 19.10 32.27 30.07
C TYR A 21 19.02 33.62 29.38
N ASN A 22 18.15 33.71 28.38
CA ASN A 22 17.87 34.93 27.65
C ASN A 22 16.37 35.13 27.62
N ASP A 23 15.92 36.26 28.15
CA ASP A 23 14.57 36.76 27.97
C ASP A 23 14.64 37.92 26.97
N SER A 24 14.32 37.62 25.71
CA SER A 24 14.35 38.61 24.63
C SER A 24 13.29 39.69 24.78
N SER A 25 12.22 39.44 25.54
CA SER A 25 11.17 40.44 25.78
C SER A 25 11.59 41.49 26.81
N ALA A 26 12.42 41.09 27.78
CA ALA A 26 12.98 41.96 28.81
C ALA A 26 14.41 42.45 28.50
N GLY A 27 15.03 42.01 27.40
CA GLY A 27 16.43 42.29 27.09
C GLY A 27 17.41 41.72 28.14
N PHE A 28 16.98 40.71 28.89
CA PHE A 28 17.69 40.20 30.06
C PHE A 28 18.48 38.95 29.71
N SER A 29 19.75 38.91 30.13
CA SER A 29 20.57 37.70 30.04
C SER A 29 21.32 37.43 31.32
N VAL A 30 21.31 36.17 31.74
CA VAL A 30 22.04 35.70 32.92
C VAL A 30 22.60 34.30 32.69
N SER A 31 23.81 34.06 33.18
CA SER A 31 24.43 32.75 33.12
C SER A 31 23.95 31.88 34.28
N TYR A 32 23.71 30.59 34.02
CA TYR A 32 23.25 29.64 35.02
C TYR A 32 24.08 28.35 34.98
N ILE A 33 24.14 27.68 36.12
CA ILE A 33 24.77 26.35 36.27
C ILE A 33 23.75 25.30 35.83
N LYS A 34 24.11 24.43 34.89
CA LYS A 34 23.18 23.40 34.40
C LYS A 34 22.77 22.46 35.53
N LYS A 35 21.54 21.96 35.48
CA LYS A 35 21.02 21.02 36.50
C LYS A 35 21.90 19.77 36.71
N LYS A 36 22.65 19.33 35.70
CA LYS A 36 23.62 18.22 35.81
C LYS A 36 24.89 18.61 36.58
N ASP A 37 25.35 19.85 36.41
CA ASP A 37 26.61 20.34 36.96
C ASP A 37 26.42 20.68 38.45
N ILE A 38 25.25 21.22 38.84
CA ILE A 38 24.94 21.48 40.26
C ILE A 38 24.87 20.21 41.11
N LYS A 39 24.41 19.08 40.54
CA LYS A 39 24.40 17.78 41.22
C LYS A 39 25.80 17.25 41.52
N THR A 40 26.79 17.68 40.73
CA THR A 40 28.20 17.31 40.94
C THR A 40 28.82 18.17 42.04
N LEU A 41 28.39 19.44 42.14
CA LEU A 41 28.84 20.37 43.18
C LEU A 41 28.21 20.06 44.56
N TYR A 42 26.95 19.64 44.57
CA TYR A 42 26.19 19.32 45.79
C TYR A 42 25.62 17.89 45.74
N PRO A 43 26.49 16.85 45.80
CA PRO A 43 26.05 15.46 45.68
C PRO A 43 25.18 14.99 46.85
N SER A 44 25.38 15.56 48.03
CA SER A 44 24.62 15.27 49.26
C SER A 44 23.43 16.20 49.50
N GLY A 45 23.13 17.11 48.55
CA GLY A 45 22.28 18.27 48.81
C GLY A 45 23.03 19.35 49.60
N GLY A 46 22.38 20.49 49.85
CA GLY A 46 22.99 21.60 50.59
C GLY A 46 22.70 22.99 50.03
N PHE A 47 22.10 23.08 48.84
CA PHE A 47 21.67 24.35 48.26
C PHE A 47 20.16 24.56 48.41
N SER A 48 19.75 25.82 48.57
CA SER A 48 18.36 26.24 48.72
C SER A 48 17.89 26.97 47.47
N VAL A 49 16.72 26.59 46.95
CA VAL A 49 16.10 27.28 45.81
C VAL A 49 15.10 28.30 46.35
N ARG A 50 15.32 29.58 46.07
CA ARG A 50 14.50 30.69 46.59
C ARG A 50 13.36 31.09 45.66
N GLY A 51 13.43 30.72 44.40
CA GLY A 51 12.41 31.02 43.41
C GLY A 51 12.77 30.49 42.03
N GLN A 52 11.95 30.83 41.04
CA GLN A 52 12.11 30.37 39.67
C GLN A 52 11.85 31.51 38.66
N VAL A 53 12.67 31.62 37.62
CA VAL A 53 12.54 32.63 36.55
C VAL A 53 12.01 32.02 35.26
N GLY A 54 11.25 32.83 34.51
CA GLY A 54 10.69 32.53 33.19
C GLY A 54 9.20 32.14 33.18
N ALA A 55 8.70 31.40 34.17
CA ALA A 55 7.30 30.97 34.20
C ALA A 55 6.81 30.71 35.64
N GLY A 56 5.87 31.50 36.14
CA GLY A 56 5.30 31.24 37.46
C GLY A 56 3.98 31.95 37.66
N ARG A 57 3.38 31.68 38.83
CA ARG A 57 2.03 32.18 39.14
C ARG A 57 2.05 33.34 40.12
N GLU A 58 2.98 33.32 41.08
CA GLU A 58 3.08 34.31 42.15
C GLU A 58 4.49 34.91 42.14
N GLU A 59 4.57 36.24 41.98
CA GLU A 59 5.83 36.98 41.95
C GLU A 59 6.35 37.18 43.38
N LEU A 60 7.56 36.68 43.64
CA LEU A 60 8.26 36.81 44.92
C LEU A 60 9.22 38.01 44.94
N GLY A 61 9.70 38.42 43.77
CA GLY A 61 10.74 39.44 43.67
C GLY A 61 11.24 39.62 42.25
N ARG A 62 12.39 40.27 42.09
CA ARG A 62 13.01 40.52 40.78
C ARG A 62 14.48 40.11 40.79
N LEU A 63 14.93 39.51 39.70
CA LEU A 63 16.33 39.19 39.45
C LEU A 63 16.91 40.28 38.55
N GLU A 64 17.92 41.00 39.05
CA GLU A 64 18.61 42.09 38.35
C GLU A 64 19.94 41.63 37.77
N SER A 65 20.19 41.91 36.48
CA SER A 65 21.46 41.63 35.80
C SER A 65 21.80 42.85 34.95
N GLY A 66 22.77 43.65 35.40
CA GLY A 66 23.04 44.96 34.80
C GLY A 66 21.87 45.92 34.97
N GLU A 67 21.38 46.50 33.86
CA GLU A 67 20.23 47.42 33.84
C GLU A 67 18.88 46.72 33.62
N ALA A 68 18.88 45.41 33.34
CA ALA A 68 17.67 44.63 33.07
C ALA A 68 17.21 43.86 34.30
N SER A 69 15.89 43.70 34.47
CA SER A 69 15.31 42.90 35.55
C SER A 69 14.17 42.01 35.06
N VAL A 70 14.11 40.78 35.59
CA VAL A 70 13.03 39.82 35.33
C VAL A 70 12.34 39.41 36.63
N PRO A 71 11.02 39.14 36.61
CA PRO A 71 10.31 38.67 37.79
C PRO A 71 10.75 37.27 38.20
N VAL A 72 10.91 37.07 39.51
CA VAL A 72 11.18 35.80 40.17
C VAL A 72 9.88 35.31 40.77
N TYR A 73 9.49 34.10 40.45
CA TYR A 73 8.24 33.50 40.90
C TYR A 73 8.44 32.42 41.96
N SER A 74 7.38 32.06 42.67
CA SER A 74 7.37 30.93 43.60
C SER A 74 7.55 29.59 42.88
N ILE A 75 8.14 28.62 43.58
CA ILE A 75 8.44 27.30 43.01
C ILE A 75 7.14 26.55 42.79
N ALA A 76 6.85 26.25 41.52
CA ALA A 76 5.65 25.52 41.14
C ALA A 76 5.98 24.45 40.09
N LYS A 77 5.28 23.31 40.17
CA LYS A 77 5.32 22.30 39.11
C LYS A 77 4.43 22.77 37.96
N LEU A 78 5.06 23.24 36.88
CA LEU A 78 4.36 23.60 35.64
C LEU A 78 4.44 22.47 34.62
N ALA A 79 3.31 22.16 33.97
CA ALA A 79 3.28 21.23 32.86
C ALA A 79 4.14 21.75 31.69
N HIS A 80 4.84 20.85 31.00
CA HIS A 80 5.70 21.17 29.84
C HIS A 80 6.85 22.16 30.10
N LYS A 81 7.20 22.41 31.37
CA LYS A 81 8.37 23.18 31.77
C LYS A 81 9.35 22.27 32.49
N ARG A 82 10.65 22.47 32.29
CA ARG A 82 11.71 21.79 33.04
C ARG A 82 12.68 22.79 33.63
N VAL A 83 13.30 22.43 34.75
CA VAL A 83 14.43 23.20 35.29
C VAL A 83 15.66 22.94 34.42
N ALA A 84 16.12 23.95 33.69
CA ALA A 84 17.32 23.90 32.87
C ALA A 84 18.59 24.05 33.72
N GLY A 85 18.52 24.85 34.78
CA GLY A 85 19.63 25.06 35.71
C GLY A 85 19.31 26.08 36.78
N TYR A 86 20.37 26.60 37.42
CA TYR A 86 20.28 27.41 38.62
C TYR A 86 21.21 28.61 38.53
N VAL A 87 20.68 29.80 38.79
CA VAL A 87 21.44 31.04 38.93
C VAL A 87 21.82 31.21 40.40
N PRO A 88 23.10 31.32 40.76
CA PRO A 88 23.51 31.57 42.13
C PRO A 88 23.21 33.02 42.50
N VAL A 89 22.65 33.24 43.70
CA VAL A 89 22.27 34.57 44.20
C VAL A 89 22.92 34.91 45.54
N GLY A 90 23.98 34.17 45.90
CA GLY A 90 24.79 34.36 47.10
C GLY A 90 24.72 33.16 48.06
N GLY A 91 25.87 32.79 48.62
CA GLY A 91 25.98 31.63 49.51
C GLY A 91 25.48 30.34 48.86
N ASP A 92 24.58 29.64 49.56
CA ASP A 92 23.93 28.42 49.06
C ASP A 92 22.54 28.67 48.47
N ASP A 93 22.18 29.93 48.18
CA ASP A 93 20.88 30.30 47.62
C ASP A 93 20.91 30.42 46.08
N TYR A 94 19.92 29.82 45.44
CA TYR A 94 19.82 29.71 43.98
C TYR A 94 18.41 30.02 43.45
N ILE A 95 18.36 30.50 42.21
CA ILE A 95 17.11 30.68 41.46
C ILE A 95 17.05 29.68 40.30
N ALA A 96 15.96 28.92 40.21
CA ALA A 96 15.77 27.94 39.15
C ALA A 96 15.39 28.62 37.83
N VAL A 97 16.07 28.25 36.75
CA VAL A 97 15.73 28.67 35.39
C VAL A 97 14.81 27.63 34.77
N MET A 98 13.60 28.01 34.38
CA MET A 98 12.71 27.13 33.63
C MET A 98 12.88 27.29 32.14
N GLN A 99 12.81 26.16 31.45
CA GLN A 99 12.84 26.08 30.00
C GLN A 99 11.63 25.35 29.48
N ASP A 100 11.16 25.81 28.33
CA ASP A 100 10.01 25.26 27.62
C ASP A 100 10.40 23.94 26.96
N THR A 101 9.69 22.88 27.32
CA THR A 101 9.81 21.58 26.67
C THR A 101 8.66 21.31 25.72
N LEU A 102 7.74 22.28 25.55
CA LEU A 102 6.54 22.14 24.73
C LEU A 102 6.91 21.73 23.30
N LEU A 103 7.90 22.37 22.68
CA LEU A 103 8.36 22.02 21.33
C LEU A 103 8.92 20.59 21.26
N LEU A 104 9.66 20.14 22.29
CA LEU A 104 10.12 18.76 22.38
C LEU A 104 8.95 17.76 22.44
N TRP A 105 7.90 18.07 23.21
CA TRP A 105 6.70 17.23 23.29
C TRP A 105 5.90 17.22 21.98
N ILE A 106 5.76 18.36 21.30
CA ILE A 106 5.15 18.42 19.96
C ILE A 106 5.95 17.57 18.97
N LEU A 107 7.27 17.68 18.97
CA LEU A 107 8.13 16.90 18.08
C LEU A 107 7.98 15.40 18.32
N LEU A 108 7.95 14.96 19.58
CA LEU A 108 7.72 13.54 19.92
C LEU A 108 6.34 13.06 19.48
N MET A 109 5.31 13.90 19.63
CA MET A 109 3.95 13.58 19.20
C MET A 109 3.85 13.46 17.67
N LEU A 110 4.50 14.36 16.92
CA LEU A 110 4.60 14.28 15.46
C LEU A 110 5.36 13.03 15.00
N LEU A 111 6.45 12.68 15.66
CA LEU A 111 7.23 11.48 15.34
C LEU A 111 6.43 10.20 15.62
N ALA A 112 5.65 10.17 16.71
CA ALA A 112 4.73 9.06 16.99
C ALA A 112 3.63 8.96 15.93
N LEU A 113 3.05 10.08 15.50
CA LEU A 113 2.03 10.10 14.44
C LEU A 113 2.58 9.61 13.10
N ALA A 114 3.80 10.05 12.74
CA ALA A 114 4.50 9.59 11.54
C ALA A 114 4.81 8.10 11.59
N ALA A 115 5.20 7.57 12.76
CA ALA A 115 5.42 6.14 12.94
C ALA A 115 4.12 5.33 12.80
N ILE A 116 3.00 5.82 13.34
CA ILE A 116 1.68 5.17 13.18
C ILE A 116 1.24 5.20 11.71
N ALA A 117 1.38 6.33 11.02
CA ALA A 117 1.06 6.45 9.61
C ALA A 117 1.96 5.54 8.75
N GLY A 118 3.26 5.48 9.05
CA GLY A 118 4.20 4.59 8.39
C GLY A 118 3.90 3.11 8.63
N LEU A 119 3.48 2.73 9.85
CA LEU A 119 3.04 1.37 10.16
C LEU A 119 1.74 1.03 9.42
N ALA A 120 0.76 1.94 9.40
CA ALA A 120 -0.49 1.74 8.66
C ALA A 120 -0.24 1.61 7.15
N PHE A 121 0.64 2.45 6.59
CA PHE A 121 1.06 2.36 5.19
C PHE A 121 1.84 1.07 4.91
N GLY A 122 2.74 0.68 5.80
CA GLY A 122 3.50 -0.57 5.70
C GLY A 122 2.61 -1.80 5.78
N ILE A 123 1.61 -1.82 6.68
CA ILE A 123 0.59 -2.87 6.75
C ILE A 123 -0.25 -2.86 5.48
N HIS A 124 -0.70 -1.71 5.00
CA HIS A 124 -1.48 -1.63 3.76
C HIS A 124 -0.67 -2.11 2.54
N ALA A 125 0.60 -1.72 2.41
CA ALA A 125 1.49 -2.16 1.35
C ALA A 125 1.83 -3.66 1.48
N ALA A 126 2.03 -4.16 2.70
CA ALA A 126 2.24 -5.59 2.94
C ALA A 126 0.96 -6.40 2.67
N VAL A 127 -0.22 -5.88 3.03
CA VAL A 127 -1.52 -6.49 2.69
C VAL A 127 -1.77 -6.43 1.20
N GLN A 128 -1.34 -5.40 0.46
CA GLN A 128 -1.41 -5.40 -1.00
C GLN A 128 -0.38 -6.35 -1.64
N ALA A 129 0.80 -6.49 -1.04
CA ALA A 129 1.84 -7.41 -1.52
C ALA A 129 1.60 -8.87 -1.13
N SER A 130 0.80 -9.11 -0.09
CA SER A 130 0.40 -10.43 0.44
C SER A 130 -1.08 -10.71 0.22
N ALA A 131 -1.81 -9.79 -0.41
CA ALA A 131 -3.10 -10.09 -0.99
C ALA A 131 -2.76 -11.07 -2.10
N GLU A 132 -3.01 -12.36 -1.84
CA GLU A 132 -3.45 -13.23 -2.91
C GLU A 132 -4.48 -12.42 -3.68
N PRO A 133 -4.19 -12.10 -4.95
CA PRO A 133 -5.12 -11.30 -5.71
C PRO A 133 -6.45 -12.06 -5.72
N GLU A 134 -7.54 -11.31 -5.72
CA GLU A 134 -8.84 -11.95 -5.64
C GLU A 134 -8.99 -12.88 -6.84
N THR A 135 -8.92 -14.18 -6.56
CA THR A 135 -9.37 -15.27 -7.43
C THR A 135 -10.82 -15.01 -7.78
N THR A 136 -11.02 -14.25 -8.86
CA THR A 136 -12.04 -14.35 -9.91
C THR A 136 -11.87 -13.10 -10.78
N THR A 137 -10.84 -13.04 -11.62
CA THR A 137 -10.98 -12.21 -12.82
C THR A 137 -11.83 -13.02 -13.79
N ALA A 138 -13.14 -12.78 -13.77
CA ALA A 138 -13.98 -13.19 -14.89
C ALA A 138 -13.33 -12.63 -16.18
N PRO A 139 -13.29 -13.41 -17.27
CA PRO A 139 -12.70 -12.95 -18.53
C PRO A 139 -13.33 -11.61 -18.93
N ALA A 140 -12.51 -10.69 -19.45
CA ALA A 140 -13.00 -9.40 -19.96
C ALA A 140 -13.93 -9.57 -21.18
N GLY A 141 -13.84 -10.72 -21.86
CA GLY A 141 -14.73 -11.13 -22.95
C GLY A 141 -15.88 -12.03 -22.49
N VAL A 142 -16.88 -12.18 -23.38
CA VAL A 142 -18.01 -13.08 -23.18
C VAL A 142 -17.51 -14.52 -23.29
N LEU A 143 -17.87 -15.37 -22.32
CA LEU A 143 -17.66 -16.82 -22.42
C LEU A 143 -18.67 -17.41 -23.40
N ASP A 144 -18.26 -18.41 -24.16
CA ASP A 144 -19.19 -19.08 -25.07
C ASP A 144 -20.35 -19.71 -24.27
N PRO A 145 -21.62 -19.40 -24.61
CA PRO A 145 -22.76 -19.90 -23.88
C PRO A 145 -22.93 -21.42 -23.99
N ASN A 146 -22.29 -22.05 -24.98
CA ASN A 146 -22.30 -23.50 -25.17
C ASN A 146 -21.07 -24.19 -24.55
N ALA A 147 -20.23 -23.46 -23.81
CA ALA A 147 -19.09 -24.04 -23.10
C ALA A 147 -19.56 -24.83 -21.88
N GLU A 148 -19.38 -26.15 -21.93
CA GLU A 148 -19.67 -27.07 -20.84
C GLU A 148 -18.35 -27.52 -20.15
N GLU A 149 -18.41 -27.70 -18.82
CA GLU A 149 -17.25 -28.14 -18.03
C GLU A 149 -16.98 -29.63 -18.30
N GLY A 150 -15.79 -29.94 -18.83
CA GLY A 150 -15.30 -31.30 -19.01
C GLY A 150 -14.63 -31.84 -17.73
N LEU A 151 -14.22 -33.12 -17.72
CA LEU A 151 -13.59 -33.79 -16.56
C LEU A 151 -12.36 -33.02 -16.01
N GLY A 152 -12.57 -32.12 -15.06
CA GLY A 152 -11.49 -31.42 -14.38
C GLY A 152 -12.00 -30.22 -13.57
N GLN A 153 -12.05 -30.38 -12.26
CA GLN A 153 -12.36 -29.33 -11.29
C GLN A 153 -11.48 -28.08 -11.54
N LEU A 154 -12.12 -26.91 -11.60
CA LEU A 154 -11.48 -25.60 -11.76
C LEU A 154 -10.38 -25.36 -10.71
N ASP A 155 -9.11 -25.49 -11.13
CA ASP A 155 -7.99 -24.76 -10.51
C ASP A 155 -7.47 -23.86 -11.64
N VAL A 156 -8.14 -22.72 -11.86
CA VAL A 156 -7.69 -21.70 -12.81
C VAL A 156 -6.63 -20.89 -12.09
N PRO A 157 -5.33 -21.03 -12.43
CA PRO A 157 -4.31 -20.24 -11.77
C PRO A 157 -4.49 -18.78 -12.17
N GLU A 158 -4.40 -17.89 -11.19
CA GLU A 158 -4.59 -16.46 -11.34
C GLU A 158 -3.60 -15.79 -12.30
N HIS A 159 -2.46 -16.45 -12.51
CA HIS A 159 -1.44 -16.09 -13.48
C HIS A 159 -0.67 -17.36 -13.85
N ILE A 160 -0.74 -17.78 -15.12
CA ILE A 160 0.25 -18.72 -15.66
C ILE A 160 1.27 -17.88 -16.41
N ASP A 161 2.54 -18.05 -16.07
CA ASP A 161 3.64 -17.46 -16.79
C ASP A 161 3.69 -18.06 -18.21
N THR A 162 3.05 -17.39 -19.17
CA THR A 162 2.93 -17.89 -20.56
C THR A 162 4.26 -17.86 -21.31
N ASP A 163 5.32 -17.30 -20.72
CA ASP A 163 6.64 -17.19 -21.35
C ASP A 163 7.34 -18.55 -21.53
N THR A 164 6.91 -19.60 -20.80
CA THR A 164 7.45 -20.97 -20.92
C THR A 164 6.41 -22.08 -21.10
N ALA A 165 5.12 -21.74 -21.10
CA ALA A 165 4.05 -22.74 -21.20
C ALA A 165 3.77 -23.15 -22.65
N MET A 166 3.63 -24.46 -22.89
CA MET A 166 3.23 -24.99 -24.19
C MET A 166 1.70 -24.89 -24.34
N ILE A 167 1.23 -24.50 -25.52
CA ILE A 167 -0.19 -24.48 -25.86
C ILE A 167 -0.48 -25.74 -26.70
N ASP A 168 -1.32 -26.61 -26.17
CA ASP A 168 -1.70 -27.86 -26.80
C ASP A 168 -3.01 -27.70 -27.58
N PHE A 169 -2.93 -28.01 -28.88
CA PHE A 169 -4.09 -28.01 -29.76
C PHE A 169 -4.50 -29.44 -30.07
N ASN A 170 -5.78 -29.75 -29.88
CA ASN A 170 -6.36 -31.01 -30.34
C ASN A 170 -6.42 -30.98 -31.88
N GLY A 171 -5.80 -31.96 -32.53
CA GLY A 171 -5.80 -32.04 -33.99
C GLY A 171 -7.20 -32.30 -34.55
N ILE A 172 -7.67 -31.42 -35.42
CA ILE A 172 -8.94 -31.58 -36.14
C ILE A 172 -8.64 -32.18 -37.51
N THR A 173 -9.01 -33.44 -37.71
CA THR A 173 -8.78 -34.14 -38.98
C THR A 173 -9.98 -33.97 -39.92
N GLU A 174 -11.18 -34.22 -39.42
CA GLU A 174 -12.45 -34.09 -40.14
C GLU A 174 -13.56 -33.69 -39.16
N MET A 175 -14.61 -33.05 -39.68
CA MET A 175 -15.80 -32.67 -38.91
C MET A 175 -17.05 -33.16 -39.64
N HIS A 176 -17.93 -33.88 -38.94
CA HIS A 176 -19.14 -34.47 -39.50
C HIS A 176 -20.36 -33.62 -39.12
N PHE A 177 -21.02 -33.04 -40.11
CA PHE A 177 -22.17 -32.15 -39.96
C PHE A 177 -23.43 -32.76 -40.59
N VAL A 178 -24.60 -32.30 -40.15
CA VAL A 178 -25.89 -32.73 -40.67
C VAL A 178 -26.43 -31.70 -41.66
N ALA A 179 -26.82 -32.15 -42.86
CA ALA A 179 -27.39 -31.32 -43.91
C ALA A 179 -28.72 -30.68 -43.49
N GLY A 180 -28.98 -29.46 -43.98
CA GLY A 180 -30.25 -28.76 -43.76
C GLY A 180 -30.50 -28.34 -42.31
N GLN A 181 -29.48 -28.33 -41.45
CA GLN A 181 -29.58 -27.88 -40.06
C GLN A 181 -28.48 -26.85 -39.76
N ARG A 182 -28.83 -25.84 -38.94
CA ARG A 182 -27.87 -24.85 -38.46
C ARG A 182 -27.22 -25.26 -37.15
N GLU A 183 -27.93 -26.00 -36.31
CA GLU A 183 -27.36 -26.60 -35.11
C GLU A 183 -26.51 -27.80 -35.53
N GLN A 184 -25.23 -27.79 -35.14
CA GLN A 184 -24.28 -28.86 -35.42
C GLN A 184 -23.71 -29.39 -34.10
N ASN A 185 -23.36 -30.67 -34.10
CA ASN A 185 -22.80 -31.35 -32.93
C ASN A 185 -21.36 -31.77 -33.24
N TYR A 186 -20.40 -31.00 -32.72
CA TYR A 186 -18.99 -31.32 -32.82
C TYR A 186 -18.28 -30.77 -31.57
N VAL A 187 -17.33 -31.54 -31.03
CA VAL A 187 -16.67 -31.21 -29.77
C VAL A 187 -15.39 -30.44 -30.03
N PHE A 188 -15.41 -29.15 -29.71
CA PHE A 188 -14.20 -28.35 -29.53
C PHE A 188 -13.82 -28.33 -28.06
N SER A 189 -12.62 -28.77 -27.71
CA SER A 189 -12.14 -28.78 -26.31
C SER A 189 -10.89 -27.93 -26.15
N ASN A 190 -10.82 -27.18 -25.05
CA ASN A 190 -9.59 -26.55 -24.61
C ASN A 190 -9.02 -27.38 -23.43
N PRO A 191 -7.89 -28.09 -23.62
CA PRO A 191 -7.23 -28.84 -22.54
C PRO A 191 -7.06 -28.03 -21.25
N LYS A 192 -7.22 -28.68 -20.09
CA LYS A 192 -7.11 -28.02 -18.77
C LYS A 192 -5.71 -27.42 -18.53
N ASP A 193 -4.68 -28.05 -19.07
CA ASP A 193 -3.29 -27.63 -18.89
C ASP A 193 -2.91 -26.41 -19.74
N ASN A 194 -3.80 -25.96 -20.65
CA ASN A 194 -3.51 -24.82 -21.51
C ASN A 194 -3.55 -23.51 -20.74
N PRO A 195 -2.54 -22.65 -20.92
CA PRO A 195 -2.43 -21.40 -20.20
C PRO A 195 -3.20 -20.24 -20.88
N CYS A 196 -4.27 -20.53 -21.62
CA CYS A 196 -4.96 -19.52 -22.44
C CYS A 196 -6.43 -19.83 -22.72
N TYR A 197 -7.19 -18.80 -23.05
CA TYR A 197 -8.51 -18.92 -23.68
C TYR A 197 -8.38 -19.22 -25.16
N TYR A 198 -9.30 -20.03 -25.69
CA TYR A 198 -9.44 -20.27 -27.12
C TYR A 198 -10.60 -19.47 -27.70
N LYS A 199 -10.41 -18.99 -28.93
CA LYS A 199 -11.48 -18.50 -29.79
C LYS A 199 -11.35 -19.18 -31.13
N ILE A 200 -12.42 -19.84 -31.55
CA ILE A 200 -12.42 -20.78 -32.67
C ILE A 200 -13.20 -20.15 -33.80
N THR A 201 -12.59 -20.04 -34.96
CA THR A 201 -13.25 -19.55 -36.18
C THR A 201 -13.18 -20.62 -37.25
N VAL A 202 -14.32 -20.95 -37.85
CA VAL A 202 -14.42 -21.97 -38.91
C VAL A 202 -14.77 -21.27 -40.22
N THR A 203 -13.88 -21.43 -41.21
CA THR A 203 -13.99 -20.76 -42.51
C THR A 203 -13.91 -21.78 -43.65
N LEU A 204 -14.87 -21.72 -44.57
CA LEU A 204 -14.85 -22.51 -45.80
C LEU A 204 -13.73 -22.00 -46.72
N SER A 205 -12.83 -22.88 -47.11
CA SER A 205 -11.61 -22.53 -47.87
C SER A 205 -11.92 -22.10 -49.31
N ASP A 206 -12.97 -22.67 -49.90
CA ASP A 206 -13.31 -22.43 -51.31
C ASP A 206 -13.88 -21.01 -51.52
N THR A 207 -14.66 -20.52 -50.55
CA THR A 207 -15.34 -19.22 -50.62
C THR A 207 -14.71 -18.15 -49.72
N GLY A 208 -13.91 -18.56 -48.72
CA GLY A 208 -13.44 -17.68 -47.65
C GLY A 208 -14.54 -17.29 -46.65
N GLU A 209 -15.68 -17.96 -46.68
CA GLU A 209 -16.83 -17.67 -45.82
C GLU A 209 -16.64 -18.22 -44.41
N THR A 210 -16.69 -17.36 -43.40
CA THR A 210 -16.75 -17.79 -42.00
C THR A 210 -18.16 -18.25 -41.64
N ILE A 211 -18.30 -19.52 -41.29
CA ILE A 211 -19.58 -20.15 -40.95
C ILE A 211 -19.81 -20.26 -39.45
N TYR A 212 -18.74 -20.15 -38.65
CA TYR A 212 -18.84 -20.19 -37.19
C TYR A 212 -17.71 -19.39 -36.54
N THR A 213 -18.03 -18.75 -35.42
CA THR A 213 -17.06 -18.09 -34.54
C THR A 213 -17.53 -18.29 -33.12
N SER A 214 -16.72 -18.96 -32.30
CA SER A 214 -16.98 -19.09 -30.88
C SER A 214 -16.68 -17.78 -30.15
N ASP A 215 -17.23 -17.66 -28.95
CA ASP A 215 -16.73 -16.73 -27.96
C ASP A 215 -15.54 -17.37 -27.20
N LEU A 216 -15.16 -16.84 -26.04
CA LEU A 216 -14.01 -17.36 -25.29
C LEU A 216 -14.33 -18.73 -24.69
N LEU A 217 -13.50 -19.72 -25.02
CA LEU A 217 -13.52 -21.07 -24.47
C LEU A 217 -12.41 -21.21 -23.40
N PRO A 218 -12.76 -21.34 -22.11
CA PRO A 218 -11.78 -21.52 -21.04
C PRO A 218 -11.10 -22.89 -21.09
N PRO A 219 -9.90 -23.04 -20.50
CA PRO A 219 -9.26 -24.33 -20.30
C PRO A 219 -10.14 -25.24 -19.44
N GLY A 220 -10.20 -26.52 -19.79
CA GLY A 220 -11.05 -27.52 -19.15
C GLY A 220 -12.49 -27.55 -19.69
N TYR A 221 -12.86 -26.62 -20.57
CA TYR A 221 -14.21 -26.56 -21.15
C TYR A 221 -14.25 -27.09 -22.58
N SER A 222 -15.43 -27.49 -23.00
CA SER A 222 -15.72 -27.92 -24.36
C SER A 222 -17.02 -27.33 -24.88
N ILE A 223 -17.07 -27.02 -26.17
CA ILE A 223 -18.29 -26.70 -26.90
C ILE A 223 -18.67 -27.96 -27.67
N SER A 224 -19.81 -28.56 -27.34
CA SER A 224 -20.31 -29.77 -28.00
C SER A 224 -21.37 -29.47 -29.06
N ARG A 225 -22.10 -28.37 -28.90
CA ARG A 225 -23.20 -27.95 -29.77
C ARG A 225 -23.05 -26.47 -30.10
N PHE A 226 -23.18 -26.13 -31.37
CA PHE A 226 -23.10 -24.74 -31.83
C PHE A 226 -23.93 -24.52 -33.09
N GLU A 227 -24.29 -23.26 -33.34
CA GLU A 227 -25.03 -22.86 -34.53
C GLU A 227 -24.10 -22.25 -35.60
N ILE A 228 -24.22 -22.74 -36.83
CA ILE A 228 -23.55 -22.16 -38.00
C ILE A 228 -24.41 -21.05 -38.66
N SER A 229 -23.75 -20.15 -39.40
CA SER A 229 -24.36 -18.96 -40.00
C SER A 229 -25.45 -19.28 -41.04
N ARG A 230 -25.33 -20.43 -41.72
CA ARG A 230 -26.30 -20.95 -42.70
C ARG A 230 -26.26 -22.47 -42.77
N GLU A 231 -27.31 -23.07 -43.30
CA GLU A 231 -27.36 -24.51 -43.59
C GLU A 231 -26.38 -24.87 -44.71
N LEU A 232 -25.82 -26.08 -44.64
CA LEU A 232 -24.97 -26.65 -45.67
C LEU A 232 -25.71 -27.77 -46.40
N GLU A 233 -25.47 -27.88 -47.70
CA GLU A 233 -25.93 -29.01 -48.52
C GLU A 233 -24.97 -30.19 -48.33
N VAL A 234 -25.45 -31.40 -48.62
CA VAL A 234 -24.64 -32.64 -48.58
C VAL A 234 -23.41 -32.48 -49.46
N GLY A 235 -22.23 -32.78 -48.92
CA GLY A 235 -20.98 -32.65 -49.63
C GLY A 235 -19.77 -32.52 -48.72
N GLU A 236 -18.59 -32.44 -49.34
CA GLU A 236 -17.31 -32.22 -48.65
C GLU A 236 -16.87 -30.77 -48.86
N TYR A 237 -16.51 -30.10 -47.77
CA TYR A 237 -16.07 -28.71 -47.79
C TYR A 237 -14.68 -28.57 -47.17
N ALA A 238 -13.71 -28.18 -47.99
CA ALA A 238 -12.38 -27.83 -47.50
C ALA A 238 -12.49 -26.66 -46.52
N THR A 239 -11.95 -26.79 -45.31
CA THR A 239 -12.22 -25.88 -44.20
C THR A 239 -10.94 -25.52 -43.46
N LEU A 240 -10.84 -24.25 -43.07
CA LEU A 240 -9.79 -23.75 -42.20
C LEU A 240 -10.39 -23.47 -40.82
N VAL A 241 -9.87 -24.13 -39.79
CA VAL A 241 -10.20 -23.83 -38.39
C VAL A 241 -9.07 -22.99 -37.80
N HIS A 242 -9.37 -21.74 -37.47
CA HIS A 242 -8.45 -20.81 -36.83
C HIS A 242 -8.68 -20.83 -35.31
N PHE A 243 -7.60 -21.04 -34.56
CA PHE A 243 -7.57 -20.86 -33.13
C PHE A 243 -6.81 -19.58 -32.81
N ASP A 244 -7.54 -18.57 -32.35
CA ASP A 244 -6.97 -17.43 -31.64
C ASP A 244 -6.83 -17.81 -30.16
N THR A 245 -5.66 -17.53 -29.58
CA THR A 245 -5.42 -17.78 -28.16
C THR A 245 -5.18 -16.47 -27.43
N TYR A 246 -5.69 -16.36 -26.20
CA TYR A 246 -5.60 -15.15 -25.39
C TYR A 246 -5.11 -15.48 -23.97
N SER A 247 -4.26 -14.63 -23.40
CA SER A 247 -3.79 -14.78 -22.03
C SER A 247 -4.93 -14.65 -21.01
N PHE A 248 -4.70 -15.20 -19.81
CA PHE A 248 -5.65 -15.09 -18.68
C PHE A 248 -5.67 -13.74 -17.97
N ASP A 249 -4.73 -12.86 -18.30
CA ASP A 249 -4.71 -11.54 -17.70
C ASP A 249 -5.96 -10.72 -18.08
N LYS A 250 -6.23 -9.68 -17.30
CA LYS A 250 -7.33 -8.73 -17.56
C LYS A 250 -7.26 -8.09 -18.95
N GLU A 251 -6.08 -8.12 -19.58
CA GLU A 251 -5.82 -7.51 -20.87
C GLU A 251 -6.13 -8.46 -22.05
N GLN A 252 -6.24 -9.78 -21.80
CA GLN A 252 -6.45 -10.82 -22.82
C GLN A 252 -5.55 -10.62 -24.04
N ARG A 253 -4.24 -10.50 -23.81
CA ARG A 253 -3.27 -10.29 -24.89
C ARG A 253 -3.29 -11.49 -25.84
N PRO A 254 -3.28 -11.25 -27.17
CA PRO A 254 -3.22 -12.33 -28.13
C PRO A 254 -1.90 -13.09 -28.02
N LEU A 255 -1.98 -14.42 -27.98
CA LEU A 255 -0.85 -15.35 -27.92
C LEU A 255 -0.69 -16.07 -29.27
N ASN A 256 -0.09 -17.27 -29.27
CA ASN A 256 0.18 -18.05 -30.48
C ASN A 256 -1.12 -18.47 -31.17
N LYS A 257 -1.16 -18.29 -32.48
CA LYS A 257 -2.31 -18.70 -33.30
C LYS A 257 -2.05 -20.03 -33.97
N MET A 258 -3.08 -20.83 -34.16
CA MET A 258 -3.00 -22.08 -34.91
C MET A 258 -4.04 -22.15 -36.01
N ASN A 259 -3.68 -22.79 -37.11
CA ASN A 259 -4.54 -23.01 -38.27
C ASN A 259 -4.57 -24.50 -38.61
N PHE A 260 -5.74 -25.12 -38.53
CA PHE A 260 -5.95 -26.48 -39.01
C PHE A 260 -6.67 -26.46 -40.35
N ARG A 261 -6.07 -27.11 -41.34
CA ARG A 261 -6.76 -27.44 -42.60
C ARG A 261 -7.45 -28.78 -42.39
N THR A 262 -8.77 -28.78 -42.51
CA THR A 262 -9.63 -29.94 -42.31
C THR A 262 -10.70 -29.99 -43.40
N THR A 263 -11.58 -30.98 -43.36
CA THR A 263 -12.72 -31.13 -44.26
C THR A 263 -13.97 -31.29 -43.41
N ILE A 264 -15.01 -30.52 -43.73
CA ILE A 264 -16.35 -30.76 -43.21
C ILE A 264 -17.03 -31.74 -44.15
N ILE A 265 -17.51 -32.85 -43.62
CA ILE A 265 -18.33 -33.83 -44.33
C ILE A 265 -19.77 -33.59 -43.89
N VAL A 266 -20.62 -33.16 -44.80
CA VAL A 266 -22.04 -32.91 -44.54
C VAL A 266 -22.82 -34.12 -45.02
N GLU A 267 -23.43 -34.83 -44.09
CA GLU A 267 -24.23 -36.04 -44.35
C GLU A 267 -25.73 -35.75 -44.28
N GLU A 268 -26.53 -36.58 -44.93
CA GLU A 268 -27.99 -36.49 -44.79
C GLU A 268 -28.39 -36.73 -43.32
N PRO A 269 -29.43 -36.04 -42.81
CA PRO A 269 -29.97 -36.36 -41.50
C PRO A 269 -30.34 -37.83 -41.44
N ALA A 270 -29.79 -38.56 -40.46
CA ALA A 270 -30.14 -39.95 -40.24
C ALA A 270 -31.67 -40.05 -40.11
N GLY A 271 -32.31 -40.66 -41.11
CA GLY A 271 -33.76 -40.64 -41.24
C GLY A 271 -34.46 -41.20 -40.01
N GLU A 272 -35.49 -40.49 -39.55
CA GLU A 272 -36.56 -41.05 -38.71
C GLU A 272 -37.51 -41.92 -39.54
#